data_AF-A0AAJ1XCC6-F1
#
_entry.id   AF-A0AAJ1XCC6-F1
#
_cell.length_a   1.000
_cell.length_b   1.000
_cell.length_c   1.000
_cell.angle_alpha   90.00
_cell.angle_beta   90.00
_cell.angle_gamma   90.00
#
_symmetry.space_group_name_H-M   'P 1'
#
loop_
_entity.id
_entity.type
_entity.pdbx_description
1 polymer ?
#
loop_
_entity_poly.entity_id
_entity_poly.type
_entity_poly.pdbx_seq_one_letter_code
_entity_poly.pdbx_strand_id
1 'polypeptide(L)'
;DSTVGRDHRITIEVEREEPSLFADETPAVKGFVITDTGVGFDDDNFESFNTAYSDHKYDRGGKGLGRFMWLKAFDRVRVDSIFEAEDSGEVTLWRRGFTFDFNYDPEFASLSQAEGQASRTVIRLENFKRPYSDECPRDVDQLALRLAEHFIIVLMGPDCPSVDIIDAGVKTSLNKVYRDHFEKYASEGSFTIRDRSFTIHGFRLTAPRATKHKLIYA
;
A
#
# COMPACT_ATOMS: atom_id res chain seq x y z
N ASP A 1 -2.35 0.59 -30.56
CA ASP A 1 -1.82 -0.70 -30.09
C ASP A 1 -2.03 -0.87 -28.60
N SER A 2 -2.71 -1.95 -28.26
CA SER A 2 -2.84 -2.63 -26.96
C SER A 2 -2.40 -1.91 -25.67
N THR A 3 -3.24 -1.05 -25.11
CA THR A 3 -3.29 -0.88 -23.65
C THR A 3 -4.18 -1.98 -23.08
N VAL A 4 -3.63 -3.20 -22.99
CA VAL A 4 -4.17 -4.20 -22.07
C VAL A 4 -3.88 -3.62 -20.69
N GLY A 5 -4.84 -2.89 -20.12
CA GLY A 5 -4.70 -2.35 -18.77
C GLY A 5 -4.40 -3.52 -17.85
N ARG A 6 -3.16 -3.60 -17.34
CA ARG A 6 -2.83 -4.53 -16.25
C ARG A 6 -3.79 -4.16 -15.12
N ASP A 7 -4.74 -5.04 -14.81
CA ASP A 7 -5.63 -4.90 -13.66
C ASP A 7 -4.77 -5.09 -12.41
N HIS A 8 -4.10 -4.01 -12.01
CA HIS A 8 -3.22 -3.99 -10.86
C HIS A 8 -4.07 -4.23 -9.62
N ARG A 9 -3.69 -5.24 -8.84
CA ARG A 9 -4.40 -5.65 -7.66
C ARG A 9 -3.50 -5.54 -6.46
N ILE A 10 -4.04 -5.02 -5.37
CA ILE A 10 -3.42 -4.98 -4.05
C ILE A 10 -4.33 -5.72 -3.07
N THR A 11 -3.79 -6.70 -2.37
CA THR A 11 -4.47 -7.40 -1.28
C THR A 11 -3.76 -7.08 0.02
N ILE A 12 -4.52 -6.61 1.01
CA ILE A 12 -4.04 -6.33 2.37
C ILE A 12 -4.68 -7.35 3.31
N GLU A 13 -3.92 -8.37 3.70
CA GLU A 13 -4.35 -9.35 4.69
C GLU A 13 -3.97 -8.87 6.09
N VAL A 14 -4.96 -8.82 6.99
CA VAL A 14 -4.79 -8.42 8.39
C VAL A 14 -4.36 -9.64 9.18
N GLU A 15 -3.18 -9.56 9.80
CA GLU A 15 -2.75 -10.59 10.72
C GLU A 15 -3.10 -10.18 12.15
N ARG A 16 -3.83 -11.04 12.86
CA ARG A 16 -4.27 -10.76 14.23
C ARG A 16 -3.48 -11.55 15.28
N GLU A 17 -3.44 -11.00 16.49
CA GLU A 17 -3.00 -11.73 17.68
C GLU A 17 -3.91 -12.94 17.94
N GLU A 18 -3.41 -13.91 18.70
CA GLU A 18 -4.21 -15.05 19.11
C GLU A 18 -5.41 -14.56 19.97
N PRO A 19 -6.61 -15.12 19.76
CA PRO A 19 -7.76 -14.76 20.59
C PRO A 19 -7.47 -15.05 22.06
N SER A 20 -7.77 -14.08 22.93
CA SER A 20 -7.79 -14.35 24.36
C SER A 20 -8.96 -15.28 24.68
N LEU A 21 -8.70 -16.35 25.43
CA LEU A 21 -9.70 -17.36 25.84
C LEU A 21 -10.88 -16.77 26.64
N PHE A 22 -10.76 -15.52 27.11
CA PHE A 22 -11.72 -14.88 28.01
C PHE A 22 -12.28 -13.56 27.46
N ALA A 23 -12.01 -13.20 26.20
CA ALA A 23 -12.49 -11.95 25.62
C ALA A 23 -13.32 -12.22 24.35
N ASP A 24 -14.57 -11.73 24.34
CA ASP A 24 -15.44 -11.65 23.15
C ASP A 24 -15.05 -10.49 22.21
N GLU A 25 -13.82 -9.98 22.31
CA GLU A 25 -13.33 -8.88 21.50
C GLU A 25 -12.57 -9.38 20.28
N THR A 26 -12.71 -8.67 19.16
CA THR A 26 -11.83 -8.89 17.99
C THR A 26 -10.36 -8.73 18.41
N PRO A 27 -9.48 -9.71 18.15
CA PRO A 27 -8.09 -9.61 18.57
C PRO A 27 -7.36 -8.45 17.90
N ALA A 28 -6.36 -7.89 18.57
CA ALA A 28 -5.59 -6.78 18.04
C ALA A 28 -4.83 -7.17 16.76
N VAL A 29 -4.52 -6.18 15.92
CA VAL A 29 -3.71 -6.40 14.72
C VAL A 29 -2.24 -6.56 15.11
N LYS A 30 -1.62 -7.69 14.76
CA LYS A 30 -0.19 -7.97 14.99
C LYS A 30 0.69 -7.58 13.80
N GLY A 31 0.11 -7.47 12.62
CA GLY A 31 0.85 -7.28 11.38
C GLY A 31 -0.06 -7.25 10.15
N PHE A 32 0.56 -7.11 8.99
CA PHE A 32 -0.14 -7.12 7.70
C PHE A 32 0.68 -7.88 6.67
N VAL A 33 0.00 -8.56 5.74
CA VAL A 33 0.61 -9.06 4.50
C VAL A 33 0.00 -8.29 3.33
N ILE A 34 0.83 -7.54 2.62
CA ILE A 34 0.43 -6.73 1.48
C ILE A 34 0.96 -7.40 0.23
N THR A 35 0.08 -7.78 -0.70
CA THR A 35 0.46 -8.38 -1.98
C THR A 35 0.04 -7.48 -3.11
N ASP A 36 0.95 -7.07 -3.99
CA ASP A 36 0.64 -6.33 -5.21
C ASP A 36 1.08 -7.08 -6.48
N THR A 37 0.48 -6.74 -7.62
CA THR A 37 0.82 -7.25 -8.96
C THR A 37 1.60 -6.24 -9.80
N GLY A 38 2.37 -5.36 -9.14
CA GLY A 38 3.22 -4.37 -9.80
C GLY A 38 4.49 -4.98 -10.39
N VAL A 39 5.42 -4.11 -10.75
CA VAL A 39 6.74 -4.47 -11.31
C VAL A 39 7.60 -5.24 -10.30
N GLY A 40 7.46 -4.90 -9.03
CA GLY A 40 8.17 -5.54 -7.93
C GLY A 40 9.58 -4.98 -7.69
N PHE A 41 10.42 -5.79 -7.06
CA PHE A 41 11.80 -5.45 -6.72
C PHE A 41 12.74 -5.94 -7.83
N ASP A 42 12.57 -5.38 -9.02
CA ASP A 42 13.60 -5.40 -10.06
C ASP A 42 14.87 -4.66 -9.59
N ASP A 43 15.92 -4.70 -10.41
CA ASP A 43 17.22 -4.12 -10.05
C ASP A 43 17.12 -2.64 -9.68
N ASP A 44 16.38 -1.86 -10.47
CA ASP A 44 16.15 -0.43 -10.22
C ASP A 44 15.39 -0.17 -8.90
N ASN A 45 14.29 -0.88 -8.64
CA ASN A 45 13.52 -0.69 -7.41
C ASN A 45 14.30 -1.17 -6.18
N PHE A 46 15.13 -2.21 -6.32
CA PHE A 46 15.98 -2.68 -5.23
C PHE A 46 17.12 -1.71 -4.93
N GLU A 47 17.80 -1.19 -5.95
CA GLU A 47 18.82 -0.14 -5.77
C GLU A 47 18.20 1.11 -5.15
N SER A 48 17.04 1.55 -5.64
CA SER A 48 16.32 2.67 -5.04
C SER A 48 15.86 2.38 -3.61
N PHE A 49 15.54 1.13 -3.28
CA PHE A 49 15.22 0.73 -1.91
C PHE A 49 16.45 0.85 -1.00
N ASN A 50 17.64 0.55 -1.50
CA ASN A 50 18.88 0.63 -0.72
C ASN A 50 19.43 2.04 -0.62
N THR A 51 19.12 2.91 -1.58
CA THR A 51 19.55 4.30 -1.59
C THR A 51 18.70 5.13 -0.61
N ALA A 52 19.34 5.72 0.40
CA ALA A 52 18.68 6.67 1.30
C ALA A 52 18.39 7.97 0.55
N TYR A 53 17.19 8.54 0.71
CA TYR A 53 16.76 9.76 -0.01
C TYR A 53 16.78 9.61 -1.54
N SER A 54 16.55 8.40 -2.07
CA SER A 54 16.46 8.17 -3.51
C SER A 54 15.43 9.09 -4.17
N ASP A 55 15.84 9.78 -5.22
CA ASP A 55 14.98 10.60 -6.10
C ASP A 55 14.26 9.77 -7.16
N HIS A 56 14.45 8.45 -7.20
CA HIS A 56 13.90 7.55 -8.23
C HIS A 56 12.36 7.66 -8.40
N LYS A 57 11.65 8.07 -7.34
CA LYS A 57 10.19 8.31 -7.37
C LYS A 57 9.83 9.78 -7.09
N TYR A 58 10.77 10.71 -7.25
CA TYR A 58 10.59 12.12 -6.97
C TYR A 58 9.42 12.72 -7.76
N ASP A 59 9.37 12.43 -9.07
CA ASP A 59 8.29 12.90 -9.96
C ASP A 59 6.91 12.31 -9.61
N ARG A 60 6.88 11.24 -8.80
CA ARG A 60 5.66 10.62 -8.24
C ARG A 60 5.42 11.01 -6.77
N GLY A 61 6.11 12.04 -6.28
CA GLY A 61 6.00 12.54 -4.90
C GLY A 61 6.79 11.76 -3.84
N GLY A 62 7.62 10.80 -4.25
CA GLY A 62 8.45 9.98 -3.37
C GLY A 62 9.64 10.76 -2.81
N LYS A 63 9.79 10.78 -1.48
CA LYS A 63 10.88 11.49 -0.77
C LYS A 63 12.04 10.58 -0.34
N GLY A 64 12.05 9.31 -0.77
CA GLY A 64 13.09 8.34 -0.41
C GLY A 64 13.16 7.93 1.07
N LEU A 65 12.14 8.24 1.89
CA LEU A 65 12.11 7.99 3.34
C LEU A 65 11.04 6.98 3.81
N GLY A 66 10.12 6.58 2.92
CA GLY A 66 8.91 5.84 3.31
C GLY A 66 9.19 4.51 4.03
N ARG A 67 10.20 3.76 3.59
CA ARG A 67 10.57 2.47 4.20
C ARG A 67 11.04 2.57 5.65
N PHE A 68 11.63 3.70 6.06
CA PHE A 68 12.05 3.90 7.45
C PHE A 68 10.86 4.03 8.40
N MET A 69 9.70 4.49 7.90
CA MET A 69 8.46 4.48 8.67
C MET A 69 8.01 3.06 9.01
N TRP A 70 8.40 2.05 8.22
CA TRP A 70 8.11 0.66 8.52
C TRP A 70 8.77 0.25 9.84
N LEU A 71 10.08 0.51 10.01
CA LEU A 71 10.82 0.15 11.23
C LEU A 71 10.42 0.97 12.47
N LYS A 72 9.75 2.11 12.25
CA LYS A 72 9.14 2.88 13.33
C LYS A 72 7.93 2.13 13.91
N ALA A 73 7.11 1.56 13.04
CA ALA A 73 5.83 0.94 13.40
C ALA A 73 5.92 -0.58 13.62
N PHE A 74 6.86 -1.26 12.99
CA PHE A 74 7.01 -2.72 12.98
C PHE A 74 8.45 -3.10 13.37
N ASP A 75 8.66 -4.31 13.89
CA ASP A 75 10.01 -4.77 14.21
C ASP A 75 10.82 -5.13 12.96
N ARG A 76 10.14 -5.72 11.97
CA ARG A 76 10.77 -6.19 10.74
C ARG A 76 9.78 -6.22 9.60
N VAL A 77 10.31 -6.17 8.38
CA VAL A 77 9.55 -6.32 7.15
C VAL A 77 10.17 -7.42 6.31
N ARG A 78 9.40 -8.42 5.91
CA ARG A 78 9.84 -9.42 4.93
C ARG A 78 9.32 -9.06 3.57
N VAL A 79 10.20 -9.07 2.58
CA VAL A 79 9.89 -8.82 1.18
C VAL A 79 10.14 -10.11 0.40
N ASP A 80 9.15 -10.51 -0.38
CA ASP A 80 9.24 -11.60 -1.36
C ASP A 80 8.65 -11.09 -2.68
N SER A 81 9.51 -10.85 -3.66
CA SER A 81 9.10 -10.25 -4.92
C SER A 81 9.48 -11.14 -6.09
N ILE A 82 8.55 -11.34 -7.01
CA ILE A 82 8.77 -11.96 -8.30
C ILE A 82 8.56 -10.88 -9.34
N PHE A 83 9.53 -10.69 -10.22
CA PHE A 83 9.54 -9.65 -11.24
C PHE A 83 10.06 -10.20 -12.57
N GLU A 84 9.68 -9.53 -13.64
CA GLU A 84 10.18 -9.80 -15.00
C GLU A 84 11.54 -9.11 -15.17
N ALA A 85 12.53 -9.83 -15.71
CA ALA A 85 13.81 -9.27 -16.14
C ALA A 85 14.09 -9.70 -17.58
N GLU A 86 14.64 -8.80 -18.38
CA GLU A 86 15.06 -9.09 -19.74
C GLU A 86 16.56 -9.43 -19.74
N ASP A 87 16.89 -10.66 -20.11
CA ASP A 87 18.27 -11.10 -20.32
C ASP A 87 18.41 -11.54 -21.78
N SER A 88 19.32 -10.90 -22.52
CA SER A 88 19.67 -11.28 -23.88
C SER A 88 18.47 -11.36 -24.85
N GLY A 89 17.42 -10.56 -24.60
CA GLY A 89 16.18 -10.50 -25.39
C GLY A 89 15.11 -11.53 -24.98
N GLU A 90 15.33 -12.30 -23.92
CA GLU A 90 14.33 -13.20 -23.32
C GLU A 90 13.84 -12.65 -21.98
N VAL A 91 12.52 -12.59 -21.82
CA VAL A 91 11.89 -12.22 -20.53
C VAL A 91 11.87 -13.43 -19.63
N THR A 92 12.61 -13.36 -18.53
CA THR A 92 12.66 -14.38 -17.49
C THR A 92 12.08 -13.84 -16.19
N LEU A 93 11.59 -14.74 -15.34
CA LEU A 93 11.07 -14.36 -14.03
C LEU A 93 12.14 -14.59 -12.98
N TRP A 94 12.32 -13.62 -12.12
CA TRP A 94 13.27 -13.65 -11.01
C TRP A 94 12.55 -13.42 -9.70
N ARG A 95 13.04 -14.06 -8.65
CA ARG A 95 12.57 -13.91 -7.29
C ARG A 95 13.65 -13.26 -6.44
N ARG A 96 13.31 -12.16 -5.79
CA ARG A 96 14.14 -11.47 -4.81
C ARG A 96 13.47 -11.49 -3.45
N GLY A 97 14.22 -11.90 -2.43
CA GLY A 97 13.73 -12.01 -1.06
C GLY A 97 14.70 -11.42 -0.05
N PHE A 98 14.20 -10.63 0.91
CA PHE A 98 15.03 -10.09 1.99
C PHE A 98 14.20 -9.71 3.21
N THR A 99 14.86 -9.56 4.37
CA THR A 99 14.25 -9.02 5.59
C THR A 99 14.84 -7.66 5.90
N PHE A 100 14.02 -6.62 5.94
CA PHE A 100 14.40 -5.28 6.34
C PHE A 100 14.12 -5.08 7.83
N ASP A 101 15.18 -4.97 8.62
CA ASP A 101 15.19 -4.62 10.05
C ASP A 101 16.46 -3.81 10.38
N PHE A 102 16.78 -3.62 11.67
CA PHE A 102 17.98 -2.85 12.08
C PHE A 102 19.32 -3.54 11.75
N ASN A 103 19.31 -4.82 11.41
CA ASN A 103 20.48 -5.58 10.95
C ASN A 103 20.45 -5.80 9.43
N TYR A 104 19.64 -5.03 8.71
CA TYR A 104 19.53 -5.15 7.27
C TYR A 104 20.86 -4.93 6.56
N ASP A 105 21.20 -5.87 5.68
CA ASP A 105 22.31 -5.76 4.74
C ASP A 105 21.82 -6.22 3.37
N PRO A 106 21.90 -5.37 2.33
CA PRO A 106 21.45 -5.73 0.98
C PRO A 106 22.23 -6.90 0.38
N GLU A 107 23.46 -7.19 0.83
CA GLU A 107 24.25 -8.31 0.33
C GLU A 107 23.64 -9.68 0.69
N PHE A 108 22.80 -9.74 1.73
CA PHE A 108 22.08 -10.97 2.11
C PHE A 108 20.72 -11.13 1.42
N ALA A 109 20.35 -10.24 0.48
CA ALA A 109 19.16 -10.43 -0.32
C ALA A 109 19.32 -11.65 -1.24
N SER A 110 18.33 -12.56 -1.23
CA SER A 110 18.32 -13.69 -2.14
C SER A 110 17.90 -13.25 -3.55
N LEU A 111 18.49 -13.88 -4.56
CA LEU A 111 18.11 -13.74 -5.95
C LEU A 111 18.16 -15.12 -6.63
N SER A 112 17.05 -15.54 -7.21
CA SER A 112 16.95 -16.83 -7.90
C SER A 112 15.95 -16.75 -9.05
N GLN A 113 16.16 -17.52 -10.11
CA GLN A 113 15.17 -17.67 -11.17
C GLN A 113 13.87 -18.27 -10.62
N ALA A 114 12.74 -17.79 -11.12
CA ALA A 114 11.40 -18.26 -10.76
C ALA A 114 10.69 -18.88 -11.97
N GLU A 115 9.85 -19.88 -11.73
CA GLU A 115 9.09 -20.56 -12.77
C GLU A 115 7.59 -20.45 -12.51
N GLY A 116 6.80 -20.25 -13.59
CA GLY A 116 5.35 -20.41 -13.58
C GLY A 116 4.54 -19.42 -12.72
N GLN A 117 5.16 -18.33 -12.24
CA GLN A 117 4.50 -17.34 -11.39
C GLN A 117 4.51 -15.96 -12.05
N ALA A 118 3.36 -15.31 -12.16
CA ALA A 118 3.29 -13.92 -12.62
C ALA A 118 4.00 -12.97 -11.63
N SER A 119 4.39 -11.79 -12.12
CA SER A 119 4.95 -10.71 -11.29
C SER A 119 4.06 -10.45 -10.08
N ARG A 120 4.67 -10.43 -8.90
CA ARG A 120 4.00 -10.14 -7.64
C ARG A 120 5.00 -9.70 -6.58
N THR A 121 4.58 -8.85 -5.67
CA THR A 121 5.37 -8.53 -4.48
C THR A 121 4.55 -8.77 -3.23
N VAL A 122 5.12 -9.49 -2.28
CA VAL A 122 4.54 -9.75 -0.96
C VAL A 122 5.41 -9.05 0.07
N ILE A 123 4.82 -8.10 0.80
CA ILE A 123 5.41 -7.40 1.92
C ILE A 123 4.70 -7.84 3.19
N ARG A 124 5.42 -8.46 4.12
CA ARG A 124 4.90 -8.84 5.43
C ARG A 124 5.47 -7.91 6.49
N LEU A 125 4.60 -7.11 7.10
CA LEU A 125 4.91 -6.17 8.20
C LEU A 125 4.68 -6.90 9.53
N GLU A 126 5.75 -7.24 10.25
CA GLU A 126 5.69 -8.12 11.43
C GLU A 126 5.91 -7.37 12.74
N ASN A 127 5.22 -7.82 13.79
CA ASN A 127 5.26 -7.29 15.15
C ASN A 127 4.92 -5.79 15.21
N PHE A 128 3.63 -5.49 15.10
CA PHE A 128 3.13 -4.13 15.15
C PHE A 128 3.35 -3.51 16.55
N LYS A 129 4.26 -2.54 16.63
CA LYS A 129 4.75 -1.95 17.88
C LYS A 129 3.74 -0.98 18.50
N ARG A 130 3.72 -0.95 19.83
CA ARG A 130 3.13 0.18 20.57
C ARG A 130 3.98 1.44 20.41
N PRO A 131 3.38 2.65 20.41
CA PRO A 131 1.94 2.92 20.59
C PRO A 131 1.12 2.80 19.29
N TYR A 132 1.72 2.42 18.16
CA TYR A 132 1.04 2.42 16.86
C TYR A 132 -0.07 1.36 16.75
N SER A 133 0.19 0.16 17.27
CA SER A 133 -0.81 -0.91 17.29
C SER A 133 -2.03 -0.58 18.15
N ASP A 134 -1.85 0.15 19.26
CA ASP A 134 -2.95 0.59 20.13
C ASP A 134 -3.88 1.59 19.42
N GLU A 135 -3.38 2.33 18.43
CA GLU A 135 -4.14 3.30 17.63
C GLU A 135 -4.78 2.71 16.37
N CYS A 136 -4.39 1.48 16.01
CA CYS A 136 -4.94 0.76 14.87
C CYS A 136 -6.36 0.27 15.19
N PRO A 137 -7.36 0.54 14.33
CA PRO A 137 -8.70 0.00 14.54
C PRO A 137 -8.68 -1.52 14.60
N ARG A 138 -9.41 -2.09 15.57
CA ARG A 138 -9.66 -3.54 15.62
C ARG A 138 -10.72 -3.96 14.63
N ASP A 139 -11.75 -3.13 14.47
CA ASP A 139 -12.80 -3.31 13.47
C ASP A 139 -12.25 -3.04 12.07
N VAL A 140 -12.37 -4.04 11.18
CA VAL A 140 -11.89 -3.97 9.80
C VAL A 140 -12.64 -2.91 8.98
N ASP A 141 -13.90 -2.62 9.29
CA ASP A 141 -14.66 -1.59 8.57
C ASP A 141 -14.12 -0.19 8.92
N GLN A 142 -13.76 0.03 10.19
CA GLN A 142 -13.09 1.26 10.61
C GLN A 142 -11.69 1.37 10.03
N LEU A 143 -10.94 0.26 9.91
CA LEU A 143 -9.66 0.24 9.23
C LEU A 143 -9.81 0.61 7.75
N ALA A 144 -10.78 0.02 7.05
CA ALA A 144 -11.08 0.29 5.65
C ALA A 144 -11.48 1.75 5.42
N LEU A 145 -12.33 2.33 6.28
CA LEU A 145 -12.69 3.74 6.21
C LEU A 145 -11.47 4.67 6.38
N ARG A 146 -10.60 4.38 7.35
CA ARG A 146 -9.37 5.16 7.56
C ARG A 146 -8.39 5.05 6.40
N LEU A 147 -8.24 3.86 5.82
CA LEU A 147 -7.41 3.65 4.63
C LEU A 147 -7.99 4.38 3.42
N ALA A 148 -9.31 4.28 3.20
CA ALA A 148 -9.98 4.96 2.10
C ALA A 148 -9.82 6.48 2.21
N GLU A 149 -10.01 7.04 3.41
CA GLU A 149 -9.78 8.47 3.69
C GLU A 149 -8.33 8.88 3.37
N HIS A 150 -7.35 8.09 3.81
CA HIS A 150 -5.94 8.41 3.60
C HIS A 150 -5.54 8.38 2.13
N PHE A 151 -6.12 7.45 1.35
CA PHE A 151 -5.78 7.22 -0.04
C PHE A 151 -6.81 7.78 -1.03
N ILE A 152 -7.64 8.76 -0.65
CA ILE A 152 -8.66 9.37 -1.54
C ILE A 152 -8.09 9.75 -2.91
N ILE A 153 -6.92 10.41 -2.96
CA ILE A 153 -6.30 10.84 -4.23
C ILE A 153 -6.00 9.64 -5.14
N VAL A 154 -5.53 8.55 -4.56
CA VAL A 154 -5.21 7.33 -5.33
C VAL A 154 -6.51 6.68 -5.78
N LEU A 155 -7.48 6.56 -4.88
CA LEU A 155 -8.75 5.86 -5.10
C LEU A 155 -9.68 6.60 -6.09
N MET A 156 -9.54 7.91 -6.22
CA MET A 156 -10.27 8.70 -7.22
C MET A 156 -9.62 8.69 -8.61
N GLY A 157 -8.35 8.25 -8.72
CA GLY A 157 -7.63 8.22 -9.98
C GLY A 157 -8.17 7.15 -10.93
N PRO A 158 -8.17 7.40 -12.27
CA PRO A 158 -8.67 6.43 -13.24
C PRO A 158 -7.84 5.13 -13.29
N ASP A 159 -6.54 5.23 -12.95
CA ASP A 159 -5.60 4.11 -12.91
C ASP A 159 -5.49 3.48 -11.49
N CYS A 160 -6.49 3.71 -10.63
CA CYS A 160 -6.50 3.15 -9.29
C CYS A 160 -6.51 1.61 -9.36
N PRO A 161 -5.61 0.90 -8.64
CA PRO A 161 -5.67 -0.55 -8.56
C PRO A 161 -6.94 -1.02 -7.86
N SER A 162 -7.31 -2.28 -8.12
CA SER A 162 -8.27 -3.00 -7.28
C SER A 162 -7.62 -3.30 -5.93
N VAL A 163 -8.21 -2.82 -4.84
CA VAL A 163 -7.66 -2.96 -3.48
C VAL A 163 -8.67 -3.69 -2.59
N ASP A 164 -8.24 -4.81 -2.04
CA ASP A 164 -9.02 -5.64 -1.13
C ASP A 164 -8.34 -5.75 0.23
N ILE A 165 -9.13 -5.71 1.30
CA ILE A 165 -8.71 -6.03 2.67
C ILE A 165 -9.27 -7.41 3.00
N ILE A 166 -8.43 -8.31 3.49
CA ILE A 166 -8.82 -9.65 3.96
C ILE A 166 -8.59 -9.72 5.45
N ASP A 167 -9.62 -10.08 6.21
CA ASP A 167 -9.54 -10.26 7.65
C ASP A 167 -10.32 -11.52 8.05
N ALA A 168 -9.65 -12.47 8.71
CA ALA A 168 -10.21 -13.79 9.05
C ALA A 168 -10.91 -14.49 7.85
N GLY A 169 -10.35 -14.34 6.64
CA GLY A 169 -10.90 -14.90 5.40
C GLY A 169 -12.07 -14.12 4.78
N VAL A 170 -12.57 -13.08 5.46
CA VAL A 170 -13.60 -12.18 4.92
C VAL A 170 -12.94 -11.09 4.09
N LYS A 171 -13.43 -10.88 2.87
CA LYS A 171 -12.89 -9.91 1.90
C LYS A 171 -13.77 -8.67 1.82
N THR A 172 -13.15 -7.49 1.97
CA THR A 172 -13.77 -6.17 1.84
C THR A 172 -13.05 -5.35 0.77
N SER A 173 -13.77 -4.87 -0.24
CA SER A 173 -13.19 -4.01 -1.28
C SER A 173 -13.04 -2.57 -0.80
N LEU A 174 -11.80 -2.07 -0.75
CA LEU A 174 -11.51 -0.68 -0.38
C LEU A 174 -12.04 0.31 -1.43
N ASN A 175 -11.99 -0.05 -2.72
CA ASN A 175 -12.59 0.79 -3.77
C ASN A 175 -14.10 0.95 -3.55
N LYS A 176 -14.81 -0.12 -3.13
CA LYS A 176 -16.24 -0.02 -2.80
C LYS A 176 -16.48 0.89 -1.59
N VAL A 177 -15.67 0.76 -0.54
CA VAL A 177 -15.74 1.65 0.64
C VAL A 177 -15.54 3.11 0.24
N TYR A 178 -14.57 3.41 -0.63
CA TYR A 178 -14.38 4.75 -1.18
C TYR A 178 -15.63 5.25 -1.91
N ARG A 179 -16.18 4.45 -2.83
CA ARG A 179 -17.37 4.83 -3.60
C ARG A 179 -18.57 5.13 -2.71
N ASP A 180 -18.83 4.23 -1.76
CA ASP A 180 -20.04 4.29 -0.93
C ASP A 180 -19.98 5.41 0.12
N HIS A 181 -18.80 5.69 0.67
CA HIS A 181 -18.65 6.62 1.80
C HIS A 181 -18.07 8.00 1.43
N PHE A 182 -17.35 8.12 0.31
CA PHE A 182 -16.67 9.34 -0.08
C PHE A 182 -17.17 9.86 -1.44
N GLU A 183 -17.04 9.07 -2.51
CA GLU A 183 -17.38 9.51 -3.87
C GLU A 183 -18.86 9.87 -4.02
N LYS A 184 -19.76 9.03 -3.49
CA LYS A 184 -21.22 9.22 -3.55
C LYS A 184 -21.68 10.57 -3.00
N TYR A 185 -20.90 11.15 -2.08
CA TYR A 185 -21.22 12.42 -1.42
C TYR A 185 -20.24 13.54 -1.82
N ALA A 186 -19.40 13.30 -2.82
CA ALA A 186 -18.43 14.27 -3.28
C ALA A 186 -19.11 15.41 -4.05
N SER A 187 -18.58 16.63 -3.90
CA SER A 187 -18.90 17.75 -4.77
C SER A 187 -17.76 18.02 -5.73
N GLU A 188 -18.09 18.56 -6.89
CA GLU A 188 -17.12 19.01 -7.88
C GLU A 188 -17.38 20.48 -8.23
N GLY A 189 -16.32 21.26 -8.33
CA GLY A 189 -16.36 22.61 -8.86
C GLY A 189 -15.19 22.84 -9.80
N SER A 190 -15.39 23.66 -10.81
CA SER A 190 -14.34 24.01 -11.76
C SER A 190 -14.25 25.53 -11.89
N PHE A 191 -13.03 26.05 -11.97
CA PHE A 191 -12.79 27.48 -12.12
C PHE A 191 -11.53 27.72 -12.95
N THR A 192 -11.42 28.91 -13.53
CA THR A 192 -10.29 29.28 -14.39
C THR A 192 -9.56 30.47 -13.80
N ILE A 193 -8.23 30.38 -13.71
CA ILE A 193 -7.36 31.51 -13.37
C ILE A 193 -6.47 31.78 -14.59
N ARG A 194 -6.69 32.91 -15.27
CA ARG A 194 -6.09 33.23 -16.58
C ARG A 194 -6.48 32.16 -17.61
N ASP A 195 -5.51 31.49 -18.21
CA ASP A 195 -5.71 30.45 -19.24
C ASP A 195 -5.55 29.03 -18.68
N ARG A 196 -5.64 28.86 -17.35
CA ARG A 196 -5.52 27.56 -16.67
C ARG A 196 -6.82 27.19 -15.96
N SER A 197 -7.35 26.03 -16.31
CA SER A 197 -8.51 25.42 -15.64
C SER A 197 -8.08 24.61 -14.44
N PHE A 198 -8.83 24.73 -13.36
CA PHE A 198 -8.66 23.99 -12.12
C PHE A 198 -9.96 23.30 -11.76
N THR A 199 -9.86 22.09 -11.23
CA THR A 199 -10.99 21.33 -10.67
C THR A 199 -10.75 21.15 -9.18
N ILE A 200 -11.79 21.36 -8.39
CA ILE A 200 -11.80 21.08 -6.94
C ILE A 200 -12.81 19.97 -6.66
N HIS A 201 -12.34 18.94 -5.95
CA HIS A 201 -13.18 17.87 -5.44
C HIS A 201 -13.36 18.04 -3.94
N GLY A 202 -14.61 18.15 -3.49
CA GLY A 202 -14.97 18.28 -2.09
C GLY A 202 -15.45 16.97 -1.51
N PHE A 203 -14.68 16.38 -0.58
CA PHE A 203 -15.07 15.16 0.13
C PHE A 203 -15.45 15.47 1.57
N ARG A 204 -16.58 14.91 2.02
CA ARG A 204 -16.98 15.03 3.43
C ARG A 204 -16.32 13.94 4.26
N LEU A 205 -15.46 14.36 5.20
CA LEU A 205 -14.88 13.45 6.18
C LEU A 205 -15.89 13.23 7.31
N THR A 206 -16.23 11.97 7.57
CA THR A 206 -17.20 11.57 8.60
C THR A 206 -16.52 11.06 9.88
N ALA A 207 -15.19 10.89 9.86
CA ALA A 207 -14.43 10.41 11.00
C ALA A 207 -14.33 11.47 12.13
N PRO A 208 -14.55 11.10 13.41
CA PRO A 208 -14.52 12.02 14.54
C PRO A 208 -13.19 12.77 14.75
N ARG A 209 -12.09 12.26 14.17
CA ARG A 209 -10.74 12.85 14.31
C ARG A 209 -10.46 14.00 13.34
N ALA A 210 -11.29 14.22 12.33
CA ALA A 210 -11.15 15.33 11.39
C ALA A 210 -11.72 16.63 12.00
N THR A 211 -10.95 17.29 12.87
CA THR A 211 -11.38 18.56 13.50
C THR A 211 -11.13 19.80 12.63
N LYS A 212 -10.50 19.64 11.46
CA LYS A 212 -10.16 20.74 10.55
C LYS A 212 -10.28 20.31 9.09
N HIS A 213 -10.68 21.25 8.23
CA HIS A 213 -10.60 21.09 6.78
C HIS A 213 -9.14 20.85 6.36
N LYS A 214 -8.94 19.90 5.45
CA LYS A 214 -7.65 19.62 4.82
C LYS A 214 -7.75 19.94 3.34
N LEU A 215 -6.83 20.75 2.84
CA LEU A 215 -6.66 20.97 1.42
C LEU A 215 -5.50 20.07 0.97
N ILE A 216 -5.77 19.26 -0.05
CA ILE A 216 -4.81 18.31 -0.60
C ILE A 216 -4.60 18.70 -2.06
N TYR A 217 -3.34 18.84 -2.45
CA TYR A 217 -2.95 19.15 -3.82
C TYR A 217 -2.44 17.86 -4.48
N ALA A 218 -2.91 17.60 -5.69
CA ALA A 218 -2.46 16.53 -6.57
C ALA A 218 -2.16 17.13 -7.94
#